data_AF-A0A2V8DIF2-F1
#
_entry.id   AF-A0A2V8DIF2-F1
#
_cell.length_a   1.000
_cell.length_b   1.000
_cell.length_c   1.000
_cell.angle_alpha   90.00
_cell.angle_beta   90.00
_cell.angle_gamma   90.00
#
_symmetry.space_group_name_H-M   'P 1'
#
loop_
_entity.id
_entity.type
_entity.pdbx_description
1 polymer ?
#
loop_
_entity_poly.entity_id
_entity_poly.type
_entity_poly.pdbx_seq_one_letter_code
_entity_poly.pdbx_strand_id
1 'polypeptide(L)'
;MLRGDVMRNKICRPVLFSVVISASIVSGSSCAAPAPAAPTAAYAKKFLDDTNETMKRLLIAQNQAGWIAQTYITDDTEALSARVNLEVTGAVARFAKESTRFDKVEVPSDERRQLNLLKLSLVMVTPSDPKEAEELTTIMARLEATYGKGKWCDDGKPATCLNIDEITKIMATSRDEKRLRQVWEGWHTISPVMKKDYARFVELSNKGARELGFADTGAMWRAKYDMPPDDFTKELDRLWDQVRPLYLELHAYMRMKLHQKYGASAPASGPLPAHLLGNIWAQDWTNVYPLVAPAGADPGYSLTDILKRRKTDPLDMVRTGERFYTSIG
;
A
#
# COMPACT_ATOMS: atom_id res chain seq x y z
N MET A 1 56.61 -20.23 13.86
CA MET A 1 56.25 -21.42 14.66
C MET A 1 55.40 -22.31 13.76
N LEU A 2 55.98 -23.19 12.92
CA LEU A 2 56.48 -24.55 13.23
C LEU A 2 55.43 -25.35 14.01
N ARG A 3 54.87 -26.49 13.62
CA ARG A 3 55.02 -27.54 12.59
C ARG A 3 53.65 -28.29 12.61
N GLY A 4 53.03 -28.81 11.56
CA GLY A 4 53.54 -29.79 10.61
C GLY A 4 53.66 -31.17 11.26
N ASP A 5 52.71 -32.10 11.03
CA ASP A 5 53.06 -33.51 10.82
C ASP A 5 51.87 -34.32 10.25
N VAL A 6 52.10 -34.73 9.00
CA VAL A 6 51.48 -35.84 8.26
C VAL A 6 52.37 -37.06 8.48
N MET A 7 51.78 -38.26 8.54
CA MET A 7 52.33 -39.61 8.20
C MET A 7 51.72 -40.64 9.18
N ARG A 8 51.39 -41.90 8.84
CA ARG A 8 51.57 -42.71 7.63
C ARG A 8 50.69 -43.96 7.77
N ASN A 9 50.32 -44.52 6.62
CA ASN A 9 49.84 -45.89 6.43
C ASN A 9 50.59 -46.95 7.25
N LYS A 10 49.85 -47.92 7.79
CA LYS A 10 50.31 -49.29 7.97
C LYS A 10 49.34 -50.25 7.28
N ILE A 11 49.86 -50.90 6.24
CA ILE A 11 49.29 -52.08 5.59
C ILE A 11 49.67 -53.28 6.46
N CYS A 12 48.71 -54.14 6.82
CA CYS A 12 48.99 -55.54 7.14
C CYS A 12 47.81 -56.46 6.75
N ARG A 13 48.20 -57.54 6.07
CA ARG A 13 47.52 -58.66 5.39
C ARG A 13 46.27 -59.32 6.01
N PRO A 14 45.53 -60.11 5.20
CA PRO A 14 44.25 -60.71 5.57
C PRO A 14 44.44 -62.00 6.38
N VAL A 15 43.56 -62.24 7.33
CA VAL A 15 43.35 -63.56 7.94
C VAL A 15 41.95 -64.02 7.52
N LEU A 16 41.90 -65.06 6.69
CA LEU A 16 40.68 -65.83 6.45
C LEU A 16 40.32 -66.57 7.74
N PHE A 17 39.11 -66.36 8.24
CA PHE A 17 38.39 -67.38 9.00
C PHE A 17 36.95 -67.47 8.50
N SER A 18 36.57 -68.71 8.21
CA SER A 18 35.35 -69.13 7.57
C SER A 18 34.11 -68.98 8.47
N VAL A 19 33.03 -68.50 7.85
CA VAL A 19 31.63 -68.96 7.94
C VAL A 19 31.02 -69.22 9.32
N VAL A 20 30.05 -68.37 9.71
CA VAL A 20 28.67 -68.81 10.01
C VAL A 20 27.70 -67.72 9.53
N ILE A 21 26.83 -68.08 8.58
CA ILE A 21 25.72 -67.24 8.13
C ILE A 21 24.61 -67.36 9.17
N SER A 22 24.39 -66.30 9.95
CA SER A 22 23.14 -66.09 10.68
C SER A 22 22.40 -64.95 10.01
N ALA A 23 21.33 -65.29 9.28
CA ALA A 23 20.40 -64.35 8.69
C ALA A 23 19.60 -63.65 9.79
N SER A 24 20.17 -62.60 10.38
CA SER A 24 19.42 -61.67 11.20
C SER A 24 18.78 -60.63 10.28
N ILE A 25 17.46 -60.75 10.09
CA ILE A 25 16.63 -59.71 9.50
C ILE A 25 16.71 -58.51 10.46
N VAL A 26 17.61 -57.58 10.16
CA VAL A 26 17.59 -56.25 10.77
C VAL A 26 16.46 -55.49 10.08
N SER A 27 15.29 -55.53 10.70
CA SER A 27 14.19 -54.61 10.40
C SER A 27 14.69 -53.20 10.70
N GLY A 28 15.28 -52.55 9.69
CA GLY A 28 15.58 -51.14 9.72
C GLY A 28 14.28 -50.35 9.80
N SER A 29 13.81 -50.07 11.03
CA SER A 29 12.82 -49.03 11.27
C SER A 29 13.46 -47.70 10.88
N SER A 30 13.29 -47.32 9.61
CA SER A 30 13.42 -45.95 9.18
C SER A 30 12.37 -45.14 9.96
N CYS A 31 12.79 -44.43 11.01
CA CYS A 31 12.00 -43.36 11.59
C CYS A 31 11.86 -42.27 10.53
N ALA A 32 10.87 -42.42 9.64
CA ALA A 32 10.33 -41.30 8.91
C ALA A 32 9.78 -40.33 9.96
N ALA A 33 10.26 -39.07 9.93
CA ALA A 33 9.64 -38.03 10.73
C ALA A 33 8.12 -38.03 10.44
N PRO A 34 7.25 -38.00 11.47
CA PRO A 34 5.82 -37.99 11.24
C PRO A 34 5.48 -36.82 10.30
N ALA A 35 4.72 -37.12 9.24
CA ALA A 35 4.21 -36.10 8.35
C ALA A 35 3.51 -35.02 9.19
N PRO A 36 3.70 -33.72 8.90
CA PRO A 36 3.05 -32.66 9.66
C PRO A 36 1.55 -32.93 9.70
N ALA A 37 0.99 -32.97 10.91
CA ALA A 37 -0.42 -33.25 11.12
C ALA A 37 -1.27 -32.29 10.27
N ALA A 38 -2.30 -32.81 9.61
CA ALA A 38 -3.19 -32.00 8.80
C ALA A 38 -3.77 -30.85 9.64
N PRO A 39 -3.85 -29.62 9.10
CA PRO A 39 -4.46 -28.49 9.81
C PRO A 39 -5.89 -28.83 10.26
N THR A 40 -6.21 -28.57 11.53
CA THR A 40 -7.54 -28.82 12.11
C THR A 40 -8.16 -27.51 12.60
N ALA A 41 -9.47 -27.51 12.85
CA ALA A 41 -10.16 -26.36 13.44
C ALA A 41 -9.56 -25.95 14.81
N ALA A 42 -9.21 -26.93 15.65
CA ALA A 42 -8.55 -26.66 16.93
C ALA A 42 -7.17 -25.98 16.76
N TYR A 43 -6.41 -26.37 15.73
CA TYR A 43 -5.14 -25.70 15.40
C TYR A 43 -5.35 -24.31 14.84
N ALA A 44 -6.40 -24.09 14.03
CA ALA A 44 -6.75 -22.76 13.54
C ALA A 44 -7.10 -21.82 14.70
N LYS A 45 -7.93 -22.27 15.64
CA LYS A 45 -8.25 -21.51 16.85
C LYS A 45 -7.01 -21.15 17.65
N LYS A 46 -6.14 -22.13 17.95
CA LYS A 46 -4.90 -21.86 18.68
C LYS A 46 -4.02 -20.85 17.95
N PHE A 47 -3.87 -20.99 16.63
CA PHE A 47 -3.12 -20.05 15.81
C PHE A 47 -3.68 -18.63 15.90
N LEU A 48 -5.01 -18.46 15.87
CA LEU A 48 -5.66 -17.16 16.01
C LEU A 48 -5.46 -16.57 17.41
N ASP A 49 -5.58 -17.36 18.46
CA ASP A 49 -5.35 -16.93 19.85
C ASP A 49 -3.90 -16.41 20.02
N ASP A 50 -2.90 -17.19 19.55
CA ASP A 50 -1.48 -16.81 19.59
C ASP A 50 -1.18 -15.56 18.73
N THR A 51 -1.86 -15.45 17.57
CA THR A 51 -1.76 -14.28 16.67
C THR A 51 -2.30 -13.03 17.35
N ASN A 52 -3.48 -13.11 17.95
CA ASN A 52 -4.13 -11.99 18.63
C ASN A 52 -3.28 -11.47 19.80
N GLU A 53 -2.75 -12.37 20.64
CA GLU A 53 -1.86 -12.00 21.74
C GLU A 53 -0.59 -11.29 21.23
N THR A 54 0.05 -11.89 20.22
CA THR A 54 1.28 -11.36 19.64
C THR A 54 1.05 -9.99 19.00
N MET A 55 0.03 -9.86 18.17
CA MET A 55 -0.27 -8.62 17.46
C MET A 55 -0.70 -7.51 18.41
N LYS A 56 -1.48 -7.81 19.45
CA LYS A 56 -1.84 -6.81 20.47
C LYS A 56 -0.61 -6.20 21.13
N ARG A 57 0.36 -7.03 21.54
CA ARG A 57 1.61 -6.55 22.14
C ARG A 57 2.42 -5.69 21.18
N LEU A 58 2.60 -6.16 19.94
CA LEU A 58 3.40 -5.45 18.94
C LEU A 58 2.74 -4.12 18.52
N LEU A 59 1.42 -4.11 18.32
CA LEU A 59 0.68 -2.90 17.94
C LEU A 59 0.67 -1.85 19.05
N ILE A 60 0.61 -2.23 20.33
CA ILE A 60 0.75 -1.26 21.43
C ILE A 60 2.13 -0.59 21.37
N ALA A 61 3.20 -1.39 21.24
CA ALA A 61 4.55 -0.86 21.14
C ALA A 61 4.74 0.04 19.91
N GLN A 62 4.18 -0.35 18.76
CA GLN A 62 4.22 0.42 17.53
C GLN A 62 3.53 1.78 17.69
N ASN A 63 2.32 1.79 18.25
CA ASN A 63 1.57 3.03 18.47
C ASN A 63 2.30 3.97 19.44
N GLN A 64 2.90 3.45 20.51
CA GLN A 64 3.69 4.25 21.44
C GLN A 64 4.94 4.84 20.78
N ALA A 65 5.72 4.03 20.06
CA ALA A 65 6.92 4.49 19.35
C ALA A 65 6.57 5.51 18.25
N GLY A 66 5.53 5.25 17.47
CA GLY A 66 5.04 6.16 16.44
C GLY A 66 4.55 7.49 16.99
N TRP A 67 3.82 7.49 18.11
CA TRP A 67 3.38 8.71 18.77
C TRP A 67 4.56 9.57 19.24
N ILE A 68 5.58 8.95 19.85
CA ILE A 68 6.78 9.66 20.30
C ILE A 68 7.55 10.23 19.11
N ALA A 69 7.74 9.46 18.04
CA ALA A 69 8.43 9.96 16.84
C ALA A 69 7.72 11.18 16.23
N GLN A 70 6.39 11.16 16.16
CA GLN A 70 5.60 12.28 15.63
C GLN A 70 5.60 13.53 16.54
N THR A 71 5.78 13.36 17.85
CA THR A 71 5.75 14.47 18.82
C THR A 71 7.13 14.97 19.24
N TYR A 72 8.17 14.15 19.02
CA TYR A 72 9.57 14.42 19.31
C TYR A 72 10.45 13.92 18.16
N ILE A 73 10.54 14.71 17.08
CA ILE A 73 11.23 14.31 15.86
C ILE A 73 12.75 14.38 16.07
N THR A 74 13.39 13.22 16.27
CA THR A 74 14.85 13.07 16.38
C THR A 74 15.29 11.79 15.69
N ASP A 75 16.58 11.68 15.35
CA ASP A 75 17.12 10.46 14.73
C ASP A 75 16.87 9.20 15.58
N ASP A 76 16.92 9.35 16.91
CA ASP A 76 16.70 8.24 17.86
C ASP A 76 15.24 7.77 17.88
N THR A 77 14.27 8.69 17.88
CA THR A 77 12.85 8.35 17.92
C THR A 77 12.38 7.78 16.59
N GLU A 78 12.90 8.29 15.47
CA GLU A 78 12.70 7.73 14.13
C GLU A 78 13.29 6.32 14.02
N ALA A 79 14.52 6.10 14.50
CA ALA A 79 15.13 4.76 14.51
C ALA A 79 14.36 3.77 15.39
N LEU A 80 13.83 4.22 16.54
CA LEU A 80 12.97 3.39 17.39
C LEU A 80 11.67 3.00 16.67
N SER A 81 10.97 3.96 16.09
CA SER A 81 9.73 3.75 15.31
C SER A 81 9.97 2.77 14.15
N ALA A 82 11.05 2.96 13.39
CA ALA A 82 11.44 2.07 12.30
C ALA A 82 11.67 0.62 12.74
N ARG A 83 12.36 0.39 13.88
CA ARG A 83 12.58 -0.95 14.42
C ARG A 83 11.28 -1.67 14.76
N VAL A 84 10.36 -1.01 15.47
CA VAL A 84 9.09 -1.62 15.85
C VAL A 84 8.18 -1.83 14.64
N ASN A 85 8.20 -0.91 13.66
CA ASN A 85 7.49 -1.09 12.39
C ASN A 85 7.97 -2.33 11.62
N LEU A 86 9.28 -2.61 11.64
CA LEU A 86 9.84 -3.82 11.03
C LEU A 86 9.31 -5.09 11.72
N GLU A 87 9.26 -5.11 13.05
CA GLU A 87 8.71 -6.24 13.81
C GLU A 87 7.23 -6.49 13.49
N VAL A 88 6.41 -5.45 13.49
CA VAL A 88 4.98 -5.54 13.15
C VAL A 88 4.81 -6.04 11.72
N THR A 89 5.51 -5.43 10.75
CA THR A 89 5.38 -5.79 9.34
C THR A 89 5.80 -7.24 9.10
N GLY A 90 6.91 -7.68 9.72
CA GLY A 90 7.36 -9.06 9.65
C GLY A 90 6.37 -10.04 10.29
N ALA A 91 5.77 -9.68 11.42
CA ALA A 91 4.75 -10.50 12.07
C ALA A 91 3.48 -10.63 11.22
N VAL A 92 2.98 -9.52 10.66
CA VAL A 92 1.81 -9.51 9.76
C VAL A 92 2.07 -10.39 8.53
N ALA A 93 3.21 -10.21 7.86
CA ALA A 93 3.56 -10.99 6.68
C ALA A 93 3.64 -12.49 7.00
N ARG A 94 4.25 -12.84 8.13
CA ARG A 94 4.32 -14.23 8.60
C ARG A 94 2.93 -14.79 8.86
N PHE A 95 2.11 -14.14 9.69
CA PHE A 95 0.77 -14.64 10.03
C PHE A 95 -0.15 -14.72 8.81
N ALA A 96 -0.07 -13.77 7.87
CA ALA A 96 -0.79 -13.83 6.60
C ALA A 96 -0.43 -15.10 5.81
N LYS A 97 0.87 -15.38 5.61
CA LYS A 97 1.33 -16.59 4.91
C LYS A 97 0.94 -17.86 5.66
N GLU A 98 1.12 -17.88 6.96
CA GLU A 98 0.79 -19.05 7.79
C GLU A 98 -0.70 -19.37 7.79
N SER A 99 -1.57 -18.36 7.71
CA SER A 99 -3.03 -18.53 7.71
C SER A 99 -3.55 -19.35 6.52
N THR A 100 -2.82 -19.37 5.40
CA THR A 100 -3.19 -20.10 4.17
C THR A 100 -3.32 -21.61 4.40
N ARG A 101 -2.61 -22.16 5.41
CA ARG A 101 -2.73 -23.58 5.77
C ARG A 101 -4.14 -23.96 6.21
N PHE A 102 -4.94 -22.98 6.64
CA PHE A 102 -6.30 -23.17 7.13
C PHE A 102 -7.37 -22.86 6.07
N ASP A 103 -7.00 -22.57 4.81
CA ASP A 103 -7.96 -22.17 3.76
C ASP A 103 -9.02 -23.24 3.46
N LYS A 104 -8.67 -24.52 3.62
CA LYS A 104 -9.57 -25.66 3.39
C LYS A 104 -10.12 -26.28 4.67
N VAL A 105 -9.85 -25.67 5.83
CA VAL A 105 -10.31 -26.17 7.13
C VAL A 105 -11.67 -25.56 7.45
N GLU A 106 -12.67 -26.39 7.73
CA GLU A 106 -13.96 -25.90 8.24
C GLU A 106 -13.77 -25.32 9.65
N VAL A 107 -14.12 -24.04 9.82
CA VAL A 107 -13.99 -23.29 11.07
C VAL A 107 -15.23 -22.41 11.28
N PRO A 108 -15.52 -21.97 12.53
CA PRO A 108 -16.53 -20.94 12.79
C PRO A 108 -16.39 -19.68 11.93
N SER A 109 -17.49 -18.99 11.64
CA SER A 109 -17.52 -17.87 10.70
C SER A 109 -16.67 -16.67 11.14
N ASP A 110 -16.59 -16.41 12.44
CA ASP A 110 -15.76 -15.38 13.05
C ASP A 110 -14.26 -15.73 12.94
N GLU A 111 -13.88 -16.99 13.15
CA GLU A 111 -12.52 -17.49 12.93
C GLU A 111 -12.14 -17.42 11.44
N ARG A 112 -13.05 -17.81 10.54
CA ARG A 112 -12.86 -17.65 9.09
C ARG A 112 -12.61 -16.20 8.71
N ARG A 113 -13.37 -15.27 9.28
CA ARG A 113 -13.17 -13.83 9.06
C ARG A 113 -11.80 -13.36 9.55
N GLN A 114 -11.38 -13.77 10.75
CA GLN A 114 -10.06 -13.42 11.28
C GLN A 114 -8.91 -13.93 10.38
N LEU A 115 -8.98 -15.19 9.94
CA LEU A 115 -8.01 -15.77 9.00
C LEU A 115 -7.93 -14.98 7.68
N ASN A 116 -9.09 -14.57 7.14
CA ASN A 116 -9.14 -13.74 5.95
C ASN A 116 -8.52 -12.35 6.18
N LEU A 117 -8.82 -11.71 7.31
CA LEU A 117 -8.27 -10.39 7.65
C LEU A 117 -6.75 -10.39 7.79
N LEU A 118 -6.14 -11.49 8.25
CA LEU A 118 -4.68 -11.62 8.24
C LEU A 118 -4.12 -11.49 6.83
N LYS A 119 -4.72 -12.16 5.85
CA LYS A 119 -4.31 -12.04 4.43
C LYS A 119 -4.56 -10.63 3.87
N LEU A 120 -5.68 -10.02 4.23
CA LEU A 120 -6.11 -8.71 3.72
C LEU A 120 -5.42 -7.51 4.38
N SER A 121 -4.76 -7.71 5.52
CA SER A 121 -3.97 -6.67 6.20
C SER A 121 -2.75 -6.22 5.38
N LEU A 122 -2.31 -7.03 4.40
CA LEU A 122 -1.24 -6.68 3.48
C LEU A 122 -1.78 -5.86 2.30
N VAL A 123 -1.14 -4.73 1.99
CA VAL A 123 -1.40 -3.97 0.76
C VAL A 123 -0.63 -4.55 -0.41
N MET A 124 0.60 -5.00 -0.16
CA MET A 124 1.41 -5.73 -1.11
C MET A 124 1.93 -6.99 -0.43
N VAL A 125 1.92 -8.10 -1.17
CA VAL A 125 2.46 -9.37 -0.71
C VAL A 125 3.74 -9.65 -1.48
N THR A 126 4.84 -9.88 -0.76
CA THR A 126 6.07 -10.36 -1.37
C THR A 126 5.97 -11.87 -1.65
N PRO A 127 6.47 -12.33 -2.82
CA PRO A 127 6.63 -13.76 -3.07
C PRO A 127 7.44 -14.45 -1.97
N SER A 128 7.31 -15.77 -1.87
CA SER A 128 8.05 -16.54 -0.87
C SER A 128 9.51 -16.81 -1.25
N ASP A 129 9.88 -16.59 -2.52
CA ASP A 129 11.29 -16.53 -2.93
C ASP A 129 11.96 -15.28 -2.33
N PRO A 130 12.99 -15.41 -1.48
CA PRO A 130 13.66 -14.28 -0.85
C PRO A 130 14.25 -13.27 -1.84
N LYS A 131 14.73 -13.73 -3.01
CA LYS A 131 15.31 -12.83 -4.02
C LYS A 131 14.23 -12.01 -4.70
N GLU A 132 13.08 -12.62 -5.00
CA GLU A 132 11.94 -11.90 -5.56
C GLU A 132 11.30 -10.95 -4.54
N ALA A 133 11.29 -11.32 -3.25
CA ALA A 133 10.85 -10.45 -2.18
C ALA A 133 11.75 -9.21 -2.03
N GLU A 134 13.07 -9.39 -2.08
CA GLU A 134 14.06 -8.31 -2.09
C GLU A 134 13.93 -7.44 -3.35
N GLU A 135 13.77 -8.06 -4.52
CA GLU A 135 13.55 -7.37 -5.79
C GLU A 135 12.31 -6.48 -5.72
N LEU A 136 11.17 -7.03 -5.26
CA LEU A 136 9.92 -6.28 -5.15
C LEU A 136 10.04 -5.10 -4.17
N THR A 137 10.67 -5.32 -3.01
CA THR A 137 10.88 -4.27 -2.01
C THR A 137 11.78 -3.16 -2.56
N THR A 138 12.82 -3.51 -3.31
CA THR A 138 13.74 -2.57 -3.95
C THR A 138 13.04 -1.77 -5.06
N ILE A 139 12.22 -2.44 -5.87
CA ILE A 139 11.41 -1.80 -6.92
C ILE A 139 10.46 -0.77 -6.30
N MET A 140 9.75 -1.12 -5.23
CA MET A 140 8.87 -0.17 -4.54
C MET A 140 9.61 1.05 -4.04
N ALA A 141 10.73 0.86 -3.33
CA ALA A 141 11.53 1.96 -2.83
C ALA A 141 12.04 2.87 -3.96
N ARG A 142 12.40 2.29 -5.11
CA ARG A 142 12.80 3.05 -6.29
C ARG A 142 11.63 3.83 -6.91
N LEU A 143 10.46 3.22 -7.05
CA LEU A 143 9.26 3.90 -7.56
C LEU A 143 8.87 5.09 -6.66
N GLU A 144 8.84 4.90 -5.35
CA GLU A 144 8.56 5.95 -4.36
C GLU A 144 9.61 7.07 -4.42
N ALA A 145 10.90 6.72 -4.47
CA ALA A 145 11.98 7.69 -4.55
C ALA A 145 11.96 8.48 -5.86
N THR A 146 11.71 7.84 -7.01
CA THR A 146 11.61 8.50 -8.31
C THR A 146 10.48 9.51 -8.31
N TYR A 147 9.31 9.15 -7.77
CA TYR A 147 8.19 10.05 -7.66
C TYR A 147 8.46 11.19 -6.67
N GLY A 148 8.89 10.88 -5.44
CA GLY A 148 9.08 11.86 -4.36
C GLY A 148 10.23 12.83 -4.59
N LYS A 149 11.28 12.42 -5.31
CA LYS A 149 12.41 13.29 -5.70
C LYS A 149 12.21 13.91 -7.08
N GLY A 150 11.11 13.60 -7.76
CA GLY A 150 10.80 14.10 -9.10
C GLY A 150 10.83 15.63 -9.13
N LYS A 151 11.54 16.16 -10.13
CA LYS A 151 11.59 17.59 -10.41
C LYS A 151 11.57 17.80 -11.92
N TRP A 152 10.87 18.83 -12.34
CA TRP A 152 10.87 19.27 -13.73
C TRP A 152 11.42 20.69 -13.83
N CYS A 153 12.31 20.93 -14.78
CA CYS A 153 13.00 22.21 -14.94
C CYS A 153 12.64 22.80 -16.31
N ASP A 154 12.05 23.98 -16.29
CA ASP A 154 11.46 24.65 -17.46
C ASP A 154 12.43 24.76 -18.65
N ASP A 155 13.62 25.28 -18.37
CA ASP A 155 14.71 25.49 -19.32
C ASP A 155 15.90 24.56 -19.06
N GLY A 156 15.68 23.46 -18.35
CA GLY A 156 16.73 22.53 -17.92
C GLY A 156 17.67 23.09 -16.84
N LYS A 157 17.44 24.30 -16.32
CA LYS A 157 18.30 24.88 -15.28
C LYS A 157 17.92 24.40 -13.88
N PRO A 158 18.89 23.97 -13.05
CA PRO A 158 18.62 23.53 -11.68
C PRO A 158 17.87 24.55 -10.81
N ALA A 159 18.10 25.84 -11.02
CA ALA A 159 17.49 26.92 -10.25
C ALA A 159 15.99 27.14 -10.54
N THR A 160 15.48 26.60 -11.66
CA THR A 160 14.08 26.75 -12.10
C THR A 160 13.29 25.45 -11.94
N CYS A 161 13.91 24.41 -11.36
CA CYS A 161 13.26 23.12 -11.17
C CYS A 161 12.15 23.20 -10.14
N LEU A 162 10.99 22.68 -10.51
CA LEU A 162 9.79 22.59 -9.69
C LEU A 162 9.58 21.15 -9.24
N ASN A 163 9.33 20.96 -7.94
CA ASN A 163 8.83 19.69 -7.41
C ASN A 163 7.30 19.60 -7.50
N ILE A 164 6.72 18.48 -7.06
CA ILE A 164 5.27 18.26 -7.09
C ILE A 164 4.47 19.33 -6.34
N ASP A 165 4.97 19.81 -5.20
CA ASP A 165 4.25 20.78 -4.37
C ASP A 165 4.17 22.15 -5.06
N GLU A 166 5.27 22.58 -5.68
CA GLU A 166 5.35 23.82 -6.45
C GLU A 166 4.47 23.74 -7.70
N ILE A 167 4.50 22.62 -8.41
CA ILE A 167 3.62 22.40 -9.57
C ILE A 167 2.16 22.37 -9.12
N THR A 168 1.83 21.69 -8.02
CA THR A 168 0.45 21.62 -7.48
C THR A 168 -0.08 23.01 -7.14
N LYS A 169 0.75 23.87 -6.52
CA LYS A 169 0.39 25.27 -6.24
C LYS A 169 0.11 26.06 -7.52
N ILE A 170 0.93 25.87 -8.55
CA ILE A 170 0.72 26.51 -9.87
C ILE A 170 -0.57 26.00 -10.49
N MET A 171 -0.82 24.69 -10.52
CA MET A 171 -2.03 24.09 -11.07
C MET A 171 -3.29 24.60 -10.37
N ALA A 172 -3.25 24.79 -9.05
CA ALA A 172 -4.38 25.29 -8.28
C ALA A 172 -4.70 26.77 -8.55
N THR A 173 -3.67 27.62 -8.70
CA THR A 173 -3.82 29.08 -8.66
C THR A 173 -3.68 29.76 -10.01
N SER A 174 -2.86 29.22 -10.92
CA SER A 174 -2.65 29.80 -12.25
C SER A 174 -3.91 29.72 -13.09
N ARG A 175 -4.08 30.72 -13.96
CA ARG A 175 -5.12 30.76 -15.00
C ARG A 175 -4.53 31.00 -16.38
N ASP A 176 -3.22 30.95 -16.52
CA ASP A 176 -2.52 30.98 -17.81
C ASP A 176 -2.44 29.55 -18.36
N GLU A 177 -3.12 29.32 -19.49
CA GLU A 177 -3.17 28.00 -20.13
C GLU A 177 -1.80 27.48 -20.53
N LYS A 178 -0.92 28.34 -21.04
CA LYS A 178 0.42 27.93 -21.47
C LYS A 178 1.22 27.47 -20.27
N ARG A 179 1.18 28.23 -19.18
CA ARG A 179 1.87 27.87 -17.94
C ARG A 179 1.32 26.57 -17.34
N LEU A 180 0.00 26.41 -17.30
CA LEU A 180 -0.66 25.19 -16.80
C LEU A 180 -0.25 23.97 -17.63
N ARG A 181 -0.31 24.06 -18.97
CA ARG A 181 0.10 22.99 -19.87
C ARG A 181 1.55 22.61 -19.65
N GLN A 182 2.42 23.61 -19.63
CA GLN A 182 3.86 23.43 -19.50
C GLN A 182 4.24 22.67 -18.23
N VAL A 183 3.73 23.08 -17.05
CA VAL A 183 4.06 22.40 -15.79
C VAL A 183 3.39 21.02 -15.69
N TRP A 184 2.21 20.85 -16.29
CA TRP A 184 1.51 19.56 -16.33
C TRP A 184 2.26 18.55 -17.19
N GLU A 185 2.59 18.91 -18.44
CA GLU A 185 3.38 18.07 -19.35
C GLU A 185 4.76 17.80 -18.75
N GLY A 186 5.39 18.83 -18.20
CA GLY A 186 6.67 18.76 -17.53
C GLY A 186 6.71 17.76 -16.38
N TRP A 187 5.73 17.80 -15.47
CA TRP A 187 5.65 16.81 -14.40
C TRP A 187 5.53 15.38 -14.93
N HIS A 188 4.72 15.15 -15.96
CA HIS A 188 4.52 13.80 -16.48
C HIS A 188 5.80 13.20 -17.08
N THR A 189 6.81 14.01 -17.43
CA THR A 189 8.13 13.54 -17.89
C THR A 189 8.96 12.81 -16.83
N ILE A 190 8.61 12.85 -15.54
CA ILE A 190 9.36 12.11 -14.50
C ILE A 190 9.05 10.62 -14.49
N SER A 191 7.86 10.24 -14.97
CA SER A 191 7.30 8.89 -14.85
C SER A 191 7.76 7.85 -15.89
N PRO A 192 8.22 8.19 -17.13
CA PRO A 192 8.58 7.20 -18.14
C PRO A 192 9.61 6.16 -17.68
N VAL A 193 10.57 6.56 -16.85
CA VAL A 193 11.60 5.66 -16.31
C VAL A 193 11.02 4.61 -15.37
N MET A 194 9.85 4.87 -14.77
CA MET A 194 9.16 3.96 -13.84
C MET A 194 8.46 2.81 -14.57
N LYS A 195 8.29 2.87 -15.90
CA LYS A 195 7.48 1.91 -16.67
C LYS A 195 7.91 0.46 -16.46
N LYS A 196 9.22 0.17 -16.54
CA LYS A 196 9.75 -1.20 -16.40
C LYS A 196 9.57 -1.71 -14.97
N ASP A 197 9.87 -0.86 -14.00
CA ASP A 197 9.71 -1.16 -12.58
C ASP A 197 8.25 -1.43 -12.23
N TYR A 198 7.32 -0.63 -12.74
CA TYR A 198 5.90 -0.81 -12.48
C TYR A 198 5.37 -2.12 -13.06
N ALA A 199 5.79 -2.50 -14.27
CA ALA A 199 5.42 -3.78 -14.86
C ALA A 199 5.94 -4.96 -13.99
N ARG A 200 7.20 -4.90 -13.57
CA ARG A 200 7.81 -5.94 -12.72
C ARG A 200 7.19 -5.99 -11.32
N PHE A 201 6.84 -4.84 -10.76
CA PHE A 201 6.06 -4.73 -9.52
C PHE A 201 4.72 -5.49 -9.63
N VAL A 202 3.97 -5.29 -10.72
CA VAL A 202 2.69 -5.99 -10.94
C VAL A 202 2.90 -7.50 -11.01
N GLU A 203 3.91 -7.97 -11.74
CA GLU A 203 4.21 -9.41 -11.84
C GLU A 203 4.48 -10.05 -10.47
N LEU A 204 5.39 -9.45 -9.70
CA LEU A 204 5.82 -9.97 -8.41
C LEU A 204 4.72 -9.85 -7.35
N SER A 205 4.02 -8.72 -7.31
CA SER A 205 2.88 -8.50 -6.40
C SER A 205 1.77 -9.52 -6.68
N ASN A 206 1.44 -9.76 -7.95
CA ASN A 206 0.45 -10.77 -8.32
C ASN A 206 0.90 -12.19 -7.95
N LYS A 207 2.19 -12.49 -8.04
CA LYS A 207 2.73 -13.78 -7.57
C LYS A 207 2.53 -13.94 -6.06
N GLY A 208 2.86 -12.91 -5.27
CA GLY A 208 2.60 -12.91 -3.84
C GLY A 208 1.11 -13.06 -3.49
N ALA A 209 0.22 -12.35 -4.19
CA ALA A 209 -1.23 -12.46 -3.98
C ALA A 209 -1.75 -13.89 -4.24
N ARG A 210 -1.23 -14.57 -5.27
CA ARG A 210 -1.55 -15.97 -5.56
C ARG A 210 -1.09 -16.94 -4.47
N GLU A 211 0.04 -16.67 -3.84
CA GLU A 211 0.49 -17.48 -2.69
C GLU A 211 -0.46 -17.35 -1.48
N LEU A 212 -1.24 -16.28 -1.39
CA LEU A 212 -2.32 -16.12 -0.38
C LEU A 212 -3.70 -16.61 -0.84
N GLY A 213 -3.78 -17.23 -2.03
CA GLY A 213 -5.03 -17.79 -2.56
C GLY A 213 -5.91 -16.81 -3.32
N PHE A 214 -5.40 -15.63 -3.70
CA PHE A 214 -6.12 -14.68 -4.58
C PHE A 214 -5.71 -14.84 -6.04
N ALA A 215 -6.57 -14.44 -6.99
CA ALA A 215 -6.22 -14.50 -8.42
C ALA A 215 -5.05 -13.56 -8.79
N ASP A 216 -5.10 -12.34 -8.22
CA ASP A 216 -4.13 -11.26 -8.42
C ASP A 216 -4.23 -10.24 -7.26
N THR A 217 -3.35 -9.24 -7.25
CA THR A 217 -3.33 -8.20 -6.23
C THR A 217 -4.61 -7.36 -6.21
N GLY A 218 -5.24 -7.13 -7.37
CA GLY A 218 -6.50 -6.39 -7.46
C GLY A 218 -7.66 -7.14 -6.80
N ALA A 219 -7.76 -8.45 -7.00
CA ALA A 219 -8.74 -9.31 -6.35
C ALA A 219 -8.55 -9.31 -4.83
N MET A 220 -7.30 -9.36 -4.36
CA MET A 220 -6.98 -9.22 -2.93
C MET A 220 -7.45 -7.87 -2.37
N TRP A 221 -7.25 -6.76 -3.11
CA TRP A 221 -7.72 -5.45 -2.66
C TRP A 221 -9.25 -5.35 -2.61
N ARG A 222 -9.95 -5.88 -3.62
CA ARG A 222 -11.41 -5.90 -3.66
C ARG A 222 -12.03 -6.82 -2.59
N ALA A 223 -11.30 -7.85 -2.15
CA ALA A 223 -11.75 -8.73 -1.06
C ALA A 223 -11.86 -8.02 0.31
N LYS A 224 -11.37 -6.78 0.45
CA LYS A 224 -11.52 -5.96 1.68
C LYS A 224 -12.95 -5.49 1.94
N TYR A 225 -13.85 -5.65 0.98
CA TYR A 225 -15.24 -5.19 1.06
C TYR A 225 -16.20 -6.27 1.61
N ASP A 226 -15.66 -7.34 2.23
CA ASP A 226 -16.44 -8.47 2.79
C ASP A 226 -17.46 -9.05 1.79
N MET A 227 -17.10 -9.05 0.50
CA MET A 227 -17.89 -9.56 -0.62
C MET A 227 -16.99 -10.26 -1.65
N PRO A 228 -17.55 -11.10 -2.55
CA PRO A 228 -16.77 -11.65 -3.66
C PRO A 228 -16.10 -10.54 -4.49
N PRO A 229 -14.79 -10.65 -4.83
CA PRO A 229 -14.06 -9.59 -5.53
C PRO A 229 -14.66 -9.13 -6.86
N ASP A 230 -15.36 -10.01 -7.59
CA ASP A 230 -15.98 -9.69 -8.87
C ASP A 230 -17.32 -8.95 -8.71
N ASP A 231 -17.99 -9.13 -7.56
CA ASP A 231 -19.24 -8.41 -7.27
C ASP A 231 -18.96 -6.95 -6.90
N PHE A 232 -17.78 -6.64 -6.35
CA PHE A 232 -17.35 -5.27 -6.09
C PHE A 232 -17.35 -4.41 -7.37
N THR A 233 -16.82 -4.94 -8.48
CA THR A 233 -16.78 -4.22 -9.75
C THR A 233 -18.19 -3.94 -10.29
N LYS A 234 -19.10 -4.91 -10.18
CA LYS A 234 -20.50 -4.73 -10.58
C LYS A 234 -21.19 -3.64 -9.76
N GLU A 235 -20.93 -3.62 -8.45
CA GLU A 235 -21.50 -2.61 -7.56
C GLU A 235 -20.93 -1.21 -7.83
N LEU A 236 -19.63 -1.12 -8.13
CA LEU A 236 -18.99 0.12 -8.56
C LEU A 236 -19.62 0.65 -9.86
N ASP A 237 -19.80 -0.20 -10.88
CA ASP A 237 -20.42 0.19 -12.15
C ASP A 237 -21.88 0.65 -11.95
N ARG A 238 -22.64 -0.06 -11.11
CA ARG A 238 -24.02 0.32 -10.75
C ARG A 238 -24.07 1.71 -10.11
N LEU A 239 -23.18 2.00 -9.17
CA LEU A 239 -23.10 3.30 -8.50
C LEU A 239 -22.63 4.40 -9.47
N TRP A 240 -21.66 4.09 -10.33
CA TRP A 240 -21.20 5.01 -11.36
C TRP A 240 -22.34 5.40 -12.30
N ASP A 241 -23.14 4.46 -12.78
CA ASP A 241 -24.27 4.75 -13.66
C ASP A 241 -25.35 5.64 -13.02
N GLN A 242 -25.48 5.61 -11.69
CA GLN A 242 -26.38 6.52 -10.97
C GLN A 242 -25.83 7.95 -10.89
N VAL A 243 -24.52 8.10 -10.72
CA VAL A 243 -23.84 9.42 -10.63
C VAL A 243 -23.57 10.00 -12.01
N ARG A 244 -23.39 9.15 -13.03
CA ARG A 244 -22.96 9.51 -14.38
C ARG A 244 -23.81 10.61 -15.02
N PRO A 245 -25.16 10.63 -14.96
CA PRO A 245 -25.95 11.72 -15.53
C PRO A 245 -25.57 13.08 -14.94
N LEU A 246 -25.45 13.16 -13.61
CA LEU A 246 -25.01 14.38 -12.92
C LEU A 246 -23.58 14.77 -13.31
N TYR A 247 -22.67 13.80 -13.37
CA TYR A 247 -21.29 14.04 -13.79
C TYR A 247 -21.22 14.58 -15.22
N LEU A 248 -22.02 14.06 -16.15
CA LEU A 248 -22.04 14.50 -17.55
C LEU A 248 -22.57 15.93 -17.70
N GLU A 249 -23.61 16.30 -16.96
CA GLU A 249 -24.12 17.68 -16.90
C GLU A 249 -23.06 18.64 -16.33
N LEU A 250 -22.42 18.25 -15.21
CA LEU A 250 -21.33 19.02 -14.63
C LEU A 250 -20.16 19.14 -15.61
N HIS A 251 -19.73 18.05 -16.23
CA HIS A 251 -18.66 18.03 -17.22
C HIS A 251 -18.98 18.94 -18.42
N ALA A 252 -20.22 18.91 -18.92
CA ALA A 252 -20.65 19.78 -20.02
C ALA A 252 -20.63 21.26 -19.62
N TYR A 253 -21.14 21.59 -18.43
CA TYR A 253 -21.09 22.94 -17.88
C TYR A 253 -19.66 23.44 -17.68
N MET A 254 -18.80 22.61 -17.10
CA MET A 254 -17.37 22.89 -16.93
C MET A 254 -16.70 23.14 -18.28
N ARG A 255 -16.97 22.31 -19.29
CA ARG A 255 -16.44 22.50 -20.65
C ARG A 255 -16.88 23.83 -21.24
N MET A 256 -18.17 24.18 -21.12
CA MET A 256 -18.68 25.47 -21.58
C MET A 256 -17.94 26.63 -20.90
N LYS A 257 -17.79 26.61 -19.56
CA LYS A 257 -17.12 27.68 -18.81
C LYS A 257 -15.64 27.80 -19.13
N LEU A 258 -14.94 26.68 -19.25
CA LEU A 258 -13.53 26.65 -19.65
C LEU A 258 -13.36 27.12 -21.09
N HIS A 259 -14.25 26.75 -22.01
CA HIS A 259 -14.25 27.27 -23.38
C HIS A 259 -14.44 28.78 -23.43
N GLN A 260 -15.36 29.35 -22.62
CA GLN A 260 -15.53 30.80 -22.50
C GLN A 260 -14.25 31.50 -22.02
N LYS A 261 -13.45 30.85 -21.16
CA LYS A 261 -12.20 31.41 -20.63
C LYS A 261 -11.00 31.22 -21.56
N TYR A 262 -10.87 30.04 -22.17
CA TYR A 262 -9.65 29.58 -22.86
C TYR A 262 -9.80 29.41 -24.38
N GLY A 263 -11.01 29.58 -24.92
CA GLY A 263 -11.28 29.46 -26.34
C GLY A 263 -10.90 28.08 -26.89
N ALA A 264 -10.14 28.07 -27.98
CA ALA A 264 -9.73 26.83 -28.66
C ALA A 264 -8.89 25.88 -27.78
N SER A 265 -8.19 26.38 -26.77
CA SER A 265 -7.41 25.54 -25.84
C SER A 265 -8.30 24.69 -24.93
N ALA A 266 -9.60 25.00 -24.80
CA ALA A 266 -10.62 24.17 -24.15
C ALA A 266 -11.75 23.91 -25.16
N PRO A 267 -11.67 22.85 -25.98
CA PRO A 267 -12.63 22.61 -27.05
C PRO A 267 -14.09 22.58 -26.57
N ALA A 268 -15.01 23.16 -27.35
CA ALA A 268 -16.43 23.21 -27.00
C ALA A 268 -17.11 21.83 -26.98
N SER A 269 -16.51 20.84 -27.63
CA SER A 269 -16.96 19.44 -27.67
C SER A 269 -15.80 18.50 -27.35
N GLY A 270 -16.11 17.27 -26.94
CA GLY A 270 -15.12 16.28 -26.56
C GLY A 270 -14.67 16.36 -25.09
N PRO A 271 -13.54 15.73 -24.74
CA PRO A 271 -13.04 15.66 -23.37
C PRO A 271 -12.45 16.99 -22.89
N LEU A 272 -12.43 17.18 -21.57
CA LEU A 272 -11.75 18.29 -20.93
C LEU A 272 -10.23 18.09 -20.98
N PRO A 273 -9.44 19.13 -21.34
CA PRO A 273 -7.99 19.07 -21.18
C PRO A 273 -7.60 18.96 -19.70
N ALA A 274 -6.86 17.90 -19.34
CA ALA A 274 -6.56 17.57 -17.94
C ALA A 274 -5.81 18.69 -17.20
N HIS A 275 -4.97 19.46 -17.90
CA HIS A 275 -4.19 20.55 -17.31
C HIS A 275 -5.00 21.78 -16.91
N LEU A 276 -6.30 21.85 -17.28
CA LEU A 276 -7.16 23.01 -17.02
C LEU A 276 -8.05 22.85 -15.78
N LEU A 277 -7.91 21.77 -15.03
CA LEU A 277 -8.89 21.37 -13.99
C LEU A 277 -8.45 21.68 -12.57
N GLY A 278 -7.40 22.51 -12.40
CA GLY A 278 -7.01 23.02 -11.08
C GLY A 278 -6.26 22.03 -10.19
N ASN A 279 -6.00 20.83 -10.69
CA ASN A 279 -5.26 19.77 -10.02
C ASN A 279 -4.43 19.01 -11.07
N ILE A 280 -3.23 18.57 -10.70
CA ILE A 280 -2.28 17.92 -11.61
C ILE A 280 -2.79 16.59 -12.20
N TRP A 281 -3.69 15.89 -11.51
CA TRP A 281 -4.35 14.67 -11.98
C TRP A 281 -5.81 14.88 -12.36
N ALA A 282 -6.31 16.12 -12.29
CA ALA A 282 -7.71 16.45 -12.51
C ALA A 282 -8.71 15.65 -11.64
N GLN A 283 -8.27 15.13 -10.49
CA GLN A 283 -9.11 14.33 -9.58
C GLN A 283 -10.10 15.16 -8.76
N ASP A 284 -9.84 16.47 -8.65
CA ASP A 284 -10.66 17.45 -7.92
C ASP A 284 -10.65 18.77 -8.70
N TRP A 285 -11.84 19.32 -8.96
CA TRP A 285 -12.04 20.55 -9.76
C TRP A 285 -12.38 21.78 -8.89
N THR A 286 -12.28 21.67 -7.56
CA THR A 286 -12.62 22.75 -6.63
C THR A 286 -11.79 24.02 -6.89
N ASN A 287 -10.52 23.85 -7.26
CA ASN A 287 -9.62 24.98 -7.52
C ASN A 287 -10.03 25.83 -8.73
N VAL A 288 -10.88 25.33 -9.64
CA VAL A 288 -11.40 26.13 -10.76
C VAL A 288 -12.76 26.76 -10.48
N TYR A 289 -13.29 26.63 -9.25
CA TYR A 289 -14.55 27.26 -8.83
C TYR A 289 -14.66 28.74 -9.22
N PRO A 290 -13.63 29.60 -9.05
CA PRO A 290 -13.73 31.01 -9.48
C PRO A 290 -14.00 31.24 -10.98
N LEU A 291 -13.73 30.25 -11.84
CA LEU A 291 -14.01 30.33 -13.28
C LEU A 291 -15.43 29.88 -13.63
N VAL A 292 -16.00 29.01 -12.80
CA VAL A 292 -17.21 28.23 -13.14
C VAL A 292 -18.38 28.53 -12.22
N ALA A 293 -18.15 29.26 -11.13
CA ALA A 293 -19.18 29.70 -10.20
C ALA A 293 -20.36 30.33 -10.96
N PRO A 294 -21.61 29.95 -10.65
CA PRO A 294 -22.79 30.61 -11.20
C PRO A 294 -22.75 32.11 -10.88
N ALA A 295 -23.31 32.92 -11.79
CA ALA A 295 -23.44 34.35 -11.54
C ALA A 295 -24.30 34.60 -10.29
N GLY A 296 -23.81 35.42 -9.37
CA GLY A 296 -24.51 35.72 -8.11
C GLY A 296 -24.49 34.60 -7.07
N ALA A 297 -23.64 33.58 -7.23
CA ALA A 297 -23.43 32.59 -6.18
C ALA A 297 -22.91 33.26 -4.89
N ASP A 298 -23.56 32.98 -3.76
CA ASP A 298 -23.11 33.43 -2.44
C ASP A 298 -21.74 32.79 -2.15
N PRO A 299 -20.67 33.57 -1.92
CA PRO A 299 -19.36 33.03 -1.53
C PRO A 299 -19.38 32.30 -0.18
N GLY A 300 -20.50 32.38 0.56
CA GLY A 300 -20.66 31.82 1.88
C GLY A 300 -19.99 32.70 2.94
N TYR A 301 -19.71 32.12 4.10
CA TYR A 301 -19.02 32.80 5.19
C TYR A 301 -17.63 32.21 5.42
N SER A 302 -16.69 33.05 5.84
CA SER A 302 -15.36 32.61 6.28
C SER A 302 -15.44 32.11 7.73
N LEU A 303 -15.50 30.79 7.92
CA LEU A 303 -15.43 30.20 9.25
C LEU A 303 -14.13 30.60 9.97
N THR A 304 -13.03 30.68 9.23
CA THR A 304 -11.72 31.15 9.74
C THR A 304 -11.83 32.54 10.38
N ASP A 305 -12.47 33.50 9.71
CA ASP A 305 -12.59 34.87 10.24
C ASP A 305 -13.54 34.93 11.44
N ILE A 306 -14.58 34.09 11.45
CA ILE A 306 -15.47 33.95 12.60
C ILE A 306 -14.70 33.41 13.82
N LEU A 307 -13.90 32.35 13.64
CA LEU A 307 -13.09 31.74 14.70
C LEU A 307 -12.04 32.72 15.23
N LYS A 308 -11.33 33.42 14.34
CA LYS A 308 -10.37 34.49 14.72
C LYS A 308 -11.05 35.60 15.51
N ARG A 309 -12.19 36.11 15.04
CA ARG A 309 -12.96 37.15 15.72
C ARG A 309 -13.46 36.70 17.10
N ARG A 310 -13.83 35.43 17.23
CA ARG A 310 -14.24 34.80 18.50
C ARG A 310 -13.06 34.41 19.39
N LYS A 311 -11.81 34.57 18.92
CA LYS A 311 -10.59 34.13 19.61
C LYS A 311 -10.70 32.67 20.05
N THR A 312 -11.19 31.81 19.17
CA THR A 312 -11.38 30.39 19.47
C THR A 312 -10.05 29.65 19.47
N ASP A 313 -9.70 29.05 20.60
CA ASP A 313 -8.45 28.29 20.77
C ASP A 313 -8.58 26.85 20.20
N PRO A 314 -7.46 26.18 19.87
CA PRO A 314 -7.49 24.80 19.36
C PRO A 314 -8.24 23.82 20.27
N LEU A 315 -8.10 23.96 21.59
CA LEU A 315 -8.84 23.12 22.55
C LEU A 315 -10.36 23.36 22.52
N ASP A 316 -10.80 24.59 22.24
CA ASP A 316 -12.23 24.88 22.11
C ASP A 316 -12.81 24.28 20.83
N MET A 317 -12.01 24.20 19.77
CA MET A 317 -12.38 23.48 18.55
C MET A 317 -12.53 21.97 18.84
N VAL A 318 -11.59 21.37 19.56
CA VAL A 318 -11.68 19.95 19.98
C VAL A 318 -12.92 19.71 20.84
N ARG A 319 -13.17 20.55 21.85
CA ARG A 319 -14.39 20.47 22.69
C ARG A 319 -15.68 20.70 21.90
N THR A 320 -15.63 21.47 20.82
CA THR A 320 -16.78 21.61 19.92
C THR A 320 -17.07 20.30 19.20
N GLY A 321 -16.04 19.62 18.72
CA GLY A 321 -16.15 18.26 18.18
C GLY A 321 -16.67 17.26 19.21
N GLU A 322 -16.12 17.28 20.42
CA GLU A 322 -16.59 16.44 21.54
C GLU A 322 -18.09 16.68 21.82
N ARG A 323 -18.52 17.94 21.93
CA ARG A 323 -19.94 18.29 22.13
C ARG A 323 -20.84 17.79 21.01
N PHE A 324 -20.36 17.80 19.77
CA PHE A 324 -21.13 17.26 18.65
C PHE A 324 -21.37 15.76 18.86
N TYR A 325 -20.32 14.98 19.14
CA TYR A 325 -20.47 13.54 19.39
C TYR A 325 -21.33 13.26 20.63
N THR A 326 -21.12 13.97 21.75
CA THR A 326 -21.96 13.75 22.94
C THR A 326 -23.40 14.21 22.78
N SER A 327 -23.70 15.11 21.83
CA SER A 327 -25.08 15.53 21.54
C SER A 327 -25.91 14.49 20.80
N ILE A 328 -25.26 13.50 20.18
CA ILE A 328 -25.92 12.45 19.39
C ILE A 328 -25.97 11.08 20.08
N GLY A 329 -25.59 11.02 21.37
CA GLY A 329 -25.57 9.80 22.19
C GLY A 329 -24.30 8.99 22.02
#